data_AF-A0AAJ0BPL2-F1
#
_entry.id   AF-A0AAJ0BPL2-F1
#
_cell.length_a   1.000
_cell.length_b   1.000
_cell.length_c   1.000
_cell.angle_alpha   90.00
_cell.angle_beta   90.00
_cell.angle_gamma   90.00
#
_symmetry.space_group_name_H-M   'P 1'
#
loop_
_entity.id
_entity.type
_entity.pdbx_description
1 polymer ?
#
loop_
_entity_poly.entity_id
_entity_poly.type
_entity_poly.pdbx_seq_one_letter_code
_entity_poly.pdbx_strand_id
1 'polypeptide(L)'
;MDRSKGEEDEEQQAFLGQSGINHDISQSTTGSPQKATSHLRWIVEALMAITIAVLLIRPLVLNKGTSKPSPVPRLPRKVYTFAEDPKYMHGDMFFDEKDTLHTLHNWIELSSASRGYVQFHDAASYDLPKPYITPVNRTSDGPGYMMSVYHQLHCLSYIVRHFQTGFAGVELTEEVAHHSAHCFDYLRQSIMCAADTTLEGDTELGPGWGSKHECTDYDALLEWANEHATMKWRNNLPDEATL
;
A
#
# COMPACT_ATOMS: atom_id res chain seq x y z
N MET A 1 10.19 -25.23 43.15
CA MET A 1 10.79 -24.20 44.02
C MET A 1 11.81 -23.48 43.15
N ASP A 2 11.39 -22.56 42.28
CA ASP A 2 10.89 -21.19 42.49
C ASP A 2 12.03 -20.14 42.58
N ARG A 3 11.80 -19.04 41.83
CA ARG A 3 12.41 -17.69 41.83
C ARG A 3 13.79 -17.48 41.16
N SER A 4 13.87 -16.72 40.04
CA SER A 4 13.81 -15.22 39.88
C SER A 4 15.21 -14.59 40.06
N LYS A 5 15.73 -13.54 39.39
CA LYS A 5 15.45 -12.65 38.23
C LYS A 5 16.56 -11.55 38.29
N GLY A 6 16.96 -10.94 37.15
CA GLY A 6 17.62 -9.60 37.05
C GLY A 6 19.16 -9.61 36.95
N GLU A 7 19.77 -9.12 35.85
CA GLU A 7 20.20 -7.71 35.60
C GLU A 7 21.47 -7.37 36.42
N GLU A 8 22.56 -6.74 35.98
CA GLU A 8 23.02 -6.01 34.79
C GLU A 8 24.56 -5.82 34.99
N ASP A 9 25.26 -5.24 34.01
CA ASP A 9 26.59 -4.58 34.11
C ASP A 9 27.89 -5.41 34.03
N GLU A 10 28.46 -5.51 32.82
CA GLU A 10 29.91 -5.68 32.61
C GLU A 10 30.44 -4.66 31.56
N GLU A 11 30.44 -3.37 31.91
CA GLU A 11 31.47 -2.43 31.45
C GLU A 11 32.55 -2.37 32.53
N GLN A 12 33.72 -2.98 32.30
CA GLN A 12 35.03 -2.56 32.85
C GLN A 12 36.12 -3.62 32.59
N GLN A 13 36.75 -3.56 31.42
CA GLN A 13 38.11 -4.09 31.25
C GLN A 13 38.91 -3.21 30.29
N ALA A 14 39.62 -2.23 30.86
CA ALA A 14 40.89 -1.75 30.31
C ALA A 14 41.57 -0.79 31.32
N PHE A 15 42.33 -1.35 32.25
CA PHE A 15 43.42 -0.62 32.92
C PHE A 15 44.69 -1.47 32.92
N LEU A 16 45.82 -0.76 32.89
CA LEU A 16 47.24 -1.16 33.01
C LEU A 16 47.96 -1.35 31.65
N GLY A 17 49.06 -0.64 31.34
CA GLY A 17 49.99 0.04 32.24
C GLY A 17 50.98 1.03 31.58
N GLN A 18 51.79 1.57 32.50
CA GLN A 18 52.76 2.66 32.48
C GLN A 18 53.82 2.66 31.36
N SER A 19 54.32 3.85 31.00
CA SER A 19 55.66 4.33 31.38
C SER A 19 55.97 5.68 30.75
N GLY A 20 56.34 6.66 31.59
CA GLY A 20 56.84 7.95 31.13
C GLY A 20 58.31 7.88 30.70
N ILE A 21 58.66 8.68 29.69
CA ILE A 21 60.02 9.15 29.45
C ILE A 21 59.91 10.63 29.03
N ASN A 22 60.49 11.51 29.85
CA ASN A 22 60.76 12.90 29.50
C ASN A 22 62.04 12.95 28.65
N HIS A 23 62.05 13.77 27.60
CA HIS A 23 63.27 14.38 27.08
C HIS A 23 62.98 15.79 26.54
N ASP A 24 63.83 16.72 26.97
CA ASP A 24 63.79 18.16 26.75
C ASP A 24 64.28 18.61 25.35
N ILE A 25 63.69 19.73 24.90
CA ILE A 25 64.25 20.83 24.08
C ILE A 25 64.68 20.54 22.62
N SER A 26 63.92 21.10 21.67
CA SER A 26 64.40 22.18 20.79
C SER A 26 63.25 22.83 20.01
N GLN A 27 63.05 24.13 20.24
CA GLN A 27 62.33 24.99 19.31
C GLN A 27 63.21 25.24 18.07
N SER A 28 62.71 24.86 16.90
CA SER A 28 63.10 25.47 15.63
C SER A 28 61.85 25.94 14.90
N THR A 29 61.57 27.24 15.01
CA THR A 29 60.66 27.96 14.14
C THR A 29 61.16 27.96 12.71
N THR A 30 60.35 27.48 11.76
CA THR A 30 60.20 28.05 10.39
C THR A 30 59.02 27.43 9.64
N GLY A 31 58.09 28.26 9.17
CA GLY A 31 57.34 28.03 7.91
C GLY A 31 55.94 27.39 7.99
N SER A 32 54.90 28.23 7.87
CA SER A 32 53.48 27.86 7.71
C SER A 32 53.19 26.92 6.52
N PRO A 33 52.17 26.03 6.67
CA PRO A 33 51.06 26.02 5.73
C PRO A 33 49.69 26.04 6.47
N GLN A 34 49.52 26.91 7.46
CA GLN A 34 48.23 26.98 8.20
C GLN A 34 47.09 27.60 7.37
N LYS A 35 47.39 28.33 6.30
CA LYS A 35 46.36 28.94 5.44
C LYS A 35 45.75 27.94 4.45
N ALA A 36 46.55 27.03 3.89
CA ALA A 36 46.07 26.07 2.89
C ALA A 36 45.08 25.06 3.48
N THR A 37 45.30 24.61 4.72
CA THR A 37 44.40 23.67 5.42
C THR A 37 43.09 24.32 5.86
N SER A 38 43.12 25.62 6.21
CA SER A 38 41.93 26.40 6.57
C SER A 38 41.00 26.63 5.37
N HIS A 39 41.55 27.05 4.22
CA HIS A 39 40.75 27.22 3.00
C HIS A 39 40.17 25.89 2.51
N LEU A 40 40.94 24.80 2.59
CA LEU A 40 40.47 23.46 2.23
C LEU A 40 39.30 23.01 3.13
N ARG A 41 39.36 23.29 4.44
CA ARG A 41 38.28 22.98 5.38
C ARG A 41 36.99 23.73 5.04
N TRP A 42 37.06 25.03 4.78
CA TRP A 42 35.90 25.82 4.38
C TRP A 42 35.29 25.35 3.04
N ILE A 43 36.13 24.91 2.10
CA ILE A 43 35.67 24.34 0.83
C ILE A 43 34.92 23.02 1.07
N VAL A 44 35.46 22.13 1.91
CA VAL A 44 34.83 20.84 2.24
C VAL A 44 33.52 21.03 3.00
N GLU A 45 33.47 21.95 3.95
CA GLU A 45 32.24 22.28 4.70
C GLU A 45 31.18 22.91 3.77
N ALA A 46 31.56 23.79 2.85
CA ALA A 46 30.65 24.35 1.85
C ALA A 46 30.13 23.27 0.89
N LEU A 47 30.98 22.36 0.44
CA LEU A 47 30.56 21.23 -0.41
C LEU A 47 29.60 20.29 0.33
N MET A 48 29.87 19.96 1.60
CA MET A 48 28.94 19.17 2.42
C MET A 48 27.61 19.89 2.64
N ALA A 49 27.63 21.20 2.91
CA ALA A 49 26.40 21.97 3.07
C ALA A 49 25.58 22.01 1.76
N ILE A 50 26.25 22.14 0.61
CA ILE A 50 25.61 22.10 -0.70
C ILE A 50 25.05 20.71 -0.99
N THR A 51 25.77 19.63 -0.72
CA THR A 51 25.25 18.27 -0.94
C THR A 51 24.07 17.96 -0.02
N ILE A 52 24.14 18.36 1.25
CA ILE A 52 23.01 18.23 2.18
C ILE A 52 21.82 19.05 1.68
N ALA A 53 22.02 20.30 1.27
CA ALA A 53 20.95 21.12 0.70
C ALA A 53 20.35 20.49 -0.56
N VAL A 54 21.18 19.96 -1.47
CA VAL A 54 20.72 19.25 -2.67
C VAL A 54 19.94 18.00 -2.28
N LEU A 55 20.41 17.18 -1.33
CA LEU A 55 19.71 15.98 -0.89
C LEU A 55 18.38 16.28 -0.18
N LEU A 56 18.28 17.41 0.53
CA LEU A 56 17.03 17.86 1.16
C LEU A 56 16.05 18.50 0.15
N ILE A 57 16.57 19.18 -0.89
CA ILE A 57 15.76 19.87 -1.91
C ILE A 57 15.33 18.92 -3.04
N ARG A 58 16.14 17.91 -3.39
CA ARG A 58 15.83 16.93 -4.45
C ARG A 58 14.45 16.28 -4.30
N PRO A 59 14.05 15.76 -3.13
CA PRO A 59 12.71 15.18 -2.97
C PRO A 59 11.60 16.24 -3.06
N LEU A 60 11.88 17.50 -2.70
CA LEU A 60 10.90 18.59 -2.82
C LEU A 60 10.70 19.06 -4.28
N VAL A 61 11.73 18.95 -5.12
CA VAL A 61 11.71 19.36 -6.53
C VAL A 61 11.22 18.22 -7.43
N LEU A 62 11.61 16.98 -7.15
CA LEU A 62 11.16 15.80 -7.91
C LEU A 62 9.70 15.43 -7.61
N ASN A 63 9.19 15.73 -6.41
CA ASN A 63 7.83 15.36 -6.00
C ASN A 63 6.79 16.47 -6.24
N LYS A 64 7.15 17.50 -7.01
CA LYS A 64 6.22 18.57 -7.40
C LYS A 64 5.37 18.13 -8.61
N GLY A 65 4.68 17.01 -8.45
CA GLY A 65 3.57 16.66 -9.34
C GLY A 65 2.49 17.73 -9.21
N THR A 66 2.17 18.39 -10.31
CA THR A 66 1.13 19.43 -10.39
C THR A 66 -0.26 18.80 -10.40
N SER A 67 -0.54 17.80 -9.56
CA SER A 67 -1.88 17.26 -9.42
C SER A 67 -2.69 18.21 -8.56
N LYS A 68 -3.82 18.66 -9.09
CA LYS A 68 -4.85 19.29 -8.26
C LYS A 68 -5.25 18.27 -7.17
N PRO A 69 -5.61 18.73 -5.95
CA PRO A 69 -5.95 17.82 -4.85
C PRO A 69 -7.16 16.93 -5.23
N SER A 70 -7.28 15.77 -4.58
CA SER A 70 -8.51 14.98 -4.63
C SER A 70 -9.59 15.66 -3.77
N PRO A 71 -10.88 15.65 -4.19
CA PRO A 71 -11.98 16.12 -3.36
C PRO A 71 -12.27 15.19 -2.18
N VAL A 72 -11.76 13.96 -2.20
CA VAL A 72 -11.97 12.99 -1.12
C VAL A 72 -11.05 13.37 0.05
N PRO A 73 -11.58 13.63 1.25
CA PRO A 73 -10.74 13.98 2.40
C PRO A 73 -9.88 12.79 2.80
N ARG A 74 -8.78 13.06 3.50
CA ARG A 74 -8.01 12.00 4.16
C ARG A 74 -8.86 11.37 5.26
N LEU A 75 -9.28 10.13 5.03
CA LEU A 75 -10.06 9.36 5.98
C LEU A 75 -9.15 8.80 7.10
N PRO A 76 -9.66 8.65 8.33
CA PRO A 76 -8.90 8.05 9.42
C PRO A 76 -8.58 6.59 9.10
N ARG A 77 -7.37 6.15 9.48
CA ARG A 77 -6.97 4.74 9.35
C ARG A 77 -7.38 3.96 10.59
N LYS A 78 -7.84 2.73 10.39
CA LYS A 78 -8.15 1.76 11.45
C LYS A 78 -7.38 0.47 11.18
N VAL A 79 -6.94 -0.19 12.26
CA VAL A 79 -6.33 -1.52 12.17
C VAL A 79 -7.45 -2.55 12.03
N TYR A 80 -7.36 -3.39 11.00
CA TYR A 80 -8.24 -4.52 10.77
C TYR A 80 -7.46 -5.81 10.96
N THR A 81 -8.09 -6.79 11.60
CA THR A 81 -7.60 -8.17 11.65
C THR A 81 -8.54 -8.98 10.79
N PHE A 82 -8.00 -9.68 9.80
CA PHE A 82 -8.82 -10.49 8.91
C PHE A 82 -9.29 -11.73 9.66
N ALA A 83 -10.59 -11.95 9.60
CA ALA A 83 -11.25 -13.09 10.18
C ALA A 83 -12.41 -13.47 9.26
N GLU A 84 -12.66 -14.77 9.14
CA GLU A 84 -13.82 -15.25 8.40
C GLU A 84 -15.10 -14.71 9.03
N ASP A 85 -16.01 -14.22 8.18
CA ASP A 85 -17.35 -13.81 8.59
C ASP A 85 -18.39 -14.53 7.72
N PRO A 86 -19.10 -15.53 8.27
CA PRO A 86 -20.07 -16.32 7.53
C PRO A 86 -21.25 -15.50 6.99
N LYS A 87 -21.44 -14.26 7.48
CA LYS A 87 -22.42 -13.33 6.92
C LYS A 87 -22.09 -12.98 5.46
N TYR A 88 -20.82 -12.83 5.14
CA TYR A 88 -20.38 -12.39 3.82
C TYR A 88 -19.90 -13.54 2.94
N MET A 89 -19.35 -14.60 3.50
CA MET A 89 -18.86 -15.77 2.76
C MET A 89 -18.86 -17.01 3.65
N HIS A 90 -19.38 -18.14 3.16
CA HIS A 90 -19.30 -19.42 3.85
C HIS A 90 -19.12 -20.56 2.84
N GLY A 91 -18.46 -21.65 3.27
CA GLY A 91 -17.92 -22.64 2.34
C GLY A 91 -18.95 -23.44 1.53
N ASP A 92 -20.18 -23.55 2.02
CA ASP A 92 -21.27 -24.28 1.37
C ASP A 92 -22.14 -23.40 0.45
N MET A 93 -21.92 -22.08 0.40
CA MET A 93 -22.78 -21.18 -0.38
C MET A 93 -22.84 -21.51 -1.87
N PHE A 94 -21.78 -22.10 -2.42
CA PHE A 94 -21.65 -22.40 -3.86
C PHE A 94 -22.42 -23.64 -4.31
N PHE A 95 -22.91 -24.47 -3.39
CA PHE A 95 -23.70 -25.66 -3.72
C PHE A 95 -25.13 -25.32 -4.15
N ASP A 96 -25.64 -24.14 -3.79
CA ASP A 96 -26.99 -23.69 -4.11
C ASP A 96 -26.97 -22.25 -4.64
N GLU A 97 -27.54 -22.03 -5.82
CA GLU A 97 -27.55 -20.70 -6.46
C GLU A 97 -28.29 -19.67 -5.59
N LYS A 98 -29.39 -20.07 -4.96
CA LYS A 98 -30.21 -19.17 -4.14
C LYS A 98 -29.47 -18.79 -2.88
N ASP A 99 -28.73 -19.70 -2.28
CA ASP A 99 -27.88 -19.44 -1.12
C ASP A 99 -26.71 -18.51 -1.47
N THR A 100 -26.02 -18.76 -2.59
CA THR A 100 -25.03 -17.81 -3.14
C THR A 100 -25.61 -16.41 -3.31
N LEU A 101 -26.79 -16.30 -3.92
CA LEU A 101 -27.46 -15.00 -4.10
C LEU A 101 -27.86 -14.36 -2.77
N HIS A 102 -28.31 -15.14 -1.79
CA HIS A 102 -28.67 -14.65 -0.47
C HIS A 102 -27.44 -14.10 0.26
N THR A 103 -26.33 -14.82 0.24
CA THR A 103 -25.07 -14.40 0.86
C THR A 103 -24.49 -13.17 0.16
N LEU A 104 -24.55 -13.10 -1.17
CA LEU A 104 -24.17 -11.89 -1.92
C LEU A 104 -25.09 -10.69 -1.64
N HIS A 105 -26.36 -10.88 -1.27
CA HIS A 105 -27.21 -9.76 -0.83
C HIS A 105 -26.72 -9.12 0.47
N ASN A 106 -26.06 -9.87 1.35
CA ASN A 106 -25.45 -9.30 2.55
C ASN A 106 -24.31 -8.33 2.24
N TRP A 107 -23.78 -8.32 1.00
CA TRP A 107 -22.73 -7.38 0.59
C TRP A 107 -23.29 -5.99 0.25
N ILE A 108 -24.61 -5.83 0.11
CA ILE A 108 -25.22 -4.54 -0.24
C ILE A 108 -24.86 -3.45 0.80
N GLU A 109 -24.82 -3.82 2.08
CA GLU A 109 -24.42 -2.91 3.17
C GLU A 109 -22.92 -2.56 3.19
N LEU A 110 -22.08 -3.29 2.45
CA LEU A 110 -20.67 -2.96 2.28
C LEU A 110 -20.45 -1.85 1.24
N SER A 111 -21.49 -1.50 0.48
CA SER A 111 -21.46 -0.39 -0.48
C SER A 111 -22.00 0.91 0.14
N SER A 112 -21.89 2.02 -0.60
CA SER A 112 -22.55 3.27 -0.21
C SER A 112 -24.02 3.28 -0.61
N ALA A 113 -24.79 4.23 -0.05
CA ALA A 113 -26.22 4.38 -0.35
C ALA A 113 -26.52 4.53 -1.86
N SER A 114 -25.58 5.09 -2.63
CA SER A 114 -25.66 5.23 -4.09
C SER A 114 -24.77 4.21 -4.82
N ARG A 115 -24.57 3.02 -4.24
CA ARG A 115 -23.74 1.94 -4.80
C ARG A 115 -22.33 2.38 -5.19
N GLY A 116 -21.76 3.31 -4.43
CA GLY A 116 -20.43 3.86 -4.63
C GLY A 116 -20.33 5.14 -5.45
N TYR A 117 -21.43 5.65 -6.01
CA TYR A 117 -21.43 6.93 -6.69
C TYR A 117 -21.45 8.11 -5.72
N VAL A 118 -20.64 9.13 -6.02
CA VAL A 118 -20.56 10.40 -5.29
C VAL A 118 -20.67 11.58 -6.25
N GLN A 119 -21.17 12.70 -5.75
CA GLN A 119 -21.37 13.92 -6.53
C GLN A 119 -20.64 15.11 -5.88
N PHE A 120 -20.04 15.96 -6.72
CA PHE A 120 -19.40 17.21 -6.29
C PHE A 120 -19.94 18.38 -7.11
N HIS A 121 -20.28 19.48 -6.44
CA HIS A 121 -20.74 20.69 -7.12
C HIS A 121 -19.64 21.41 -7.91
N ASP A 122 -18.39 21.34 -7.44
CA ASP A 122 -17.23 22.01 -8.06
C ASP A 122 -16.17 21.01 -8.55
N ALA A 123 -16.57 20.07 -9.40
CA ALA A 123 -15.65 19.07 -9.94
C ALA A 123 -14.49 19.66 -10.76
N ALA A 124 -14.68 20.82 -11.39
CA ALA A 124 -13.69 21.48 -12.24
C ALA A 124 -12.44 21.97 -11.48
N SER A 125 -12.56 22.16 -10.16
CA SER A 125 -11.46 22.53 -9.28
C SER A 125 -10.46 21.40 -9.02
N TYR A 126 -10.82 20.15 -9.34
CA TYR A 126 -10.03 18.94 -9.08
C TYR A 126 -9.45 18.32 -10.38
N ASP A 127 -8.48 17.41 -10.28
CA ASP A 127 -7.97 16.61 -11.42
C ASP A 127 -8.80 15.33 -11.54
N LEU A 128 -10.05 15.48 -11.98
CA LEU A 128 -10.99 14.37 -12.14
C LEU A 128 -11.21 14.05 -13.62
N PRO A 129 -11.49 12.78 -13.96
CA PRO A 129 -11.95 12.42 -15.29
C PRO A 129 -13.29 13.12 -15.61
N LYS A 130 -13.79 12.97 -16.83
CA LYS A 130 -15.16 13.36 -17.15
C LYS A 130 -16.12 12.54 -16.27
N PRO A 131 -17.16 13.13 -15.67
CA PRO A 131 -18.11 12.39 -14.84
C PRO A 131 -18.99 11.46 -15.68
N TYR A 132 -19.51 10.41 -15.05
CA TYR A 132 -20.67 9.67 -15.56
C TYR A 132 -21.95 10.50 -15.43
N ILE A 133 -22.97 10.16 -16.22
CA ILE A 133 -24.34 10.63 -16.01
C ILE A 133 -25.08 9.57 -15.20
N THR A 134 -25.49 9.93 -13.98
CA THR A 134 -26.06 9.00 -13.01
C THR A 134 -27.36 9.56 -12.43
N PRO A 135 -28.32 8.69 -12.03
CA PRO A 135 -29.51 9.14 -11.32
C PRO A 135 -29.13 9.80 -9.99
N VAL A 136 -29.47 11.08 -9.81
CA VAL A 136 -29.24 11.81 -8.54
C VAL A 136 -30.47 11.76 -7.64
N ASN A 137 -31.65 11.57 -8.24
CA ASN A 137 -32.90 11.32 -7.55
C ASN A 137 -33.84 10.53 -8.48
N ARG A 138 -35.08 10.30 -8.05
CA ARG A 138 -36.08 9.52 -8.82
C ARG A 138 -36.50 10.15 -10.15
N THR A 139 -36.15 11.41 -10.39
CA THR A 139 -36.69 12.24 -11.48
C THR A 139 -35.63 12.95 -12.31
N SER A 140 -34.36 12.92 -11.92
CA SER A 140 -33.29 13.62 -12.63
C SER A 140 -31.96 12.91 -12.53
N ASP A 141 -31.14 13.11 -13.56
CA ASP A 141 -29.76 12.67 -13.63
C ASP A 141 -28.80 13.83 -13.42
N GLY A 142 -27.57 13.52 -13.06
CA GLY A 142 -26.51 14.49 -12.89
C GLY A 142 -25.11 13.86 -12.95
N PRO A 143 -24.06 14.70 -12.88
CA PRO A 143 -22.69 14.22 -12.91
C PRO A 143 -22.39 13.43 -11.64
N GLY A 144 -21.79 12.25 -11.80
CA GLY A 144 -21.36 11.38 -10.70
C GLY A 144 -20.05 10.69 -11.01
N TYR A 145 -19.32 10.34 -9.95
CA TYR A 145 -18.07 9.57 -9.99
C TYR A 145 -18.24 8.31 -9.15
N MET A 146 -17.74 7.18 -9.61
CA MET A 146 -17.73 5.95 -8.81
C MET A 146 -16.44 5.91 -7.98
N MET A 147 -16.52 5.64 -6.68
CA MET A 147 -15.31 5.36 -5.91
C MET A 147 -14.80 3.95 -6.19
N SER A 148 -13.51 3.82 -6.47
CA SER A 148 -12.88 2.55 -6.89
C SER A 148 -13.09 1.39 -5.94
N VAL A 149 -13.04 1.61 -4.61
CA VAL A 149 -13.32 0.56 -3.61
C VAL A 149 -14.66 -0.14 -3.84
N TYR A 150 -15.71 0.60 -4.23
CA TYR A 150 -17.03 0.03 -4.47
C TYR A 150 -17.15 -0.63 -5.84
N HIS A 151 -16.43 -0.12 -6.84
CA HIS A 151 -16.30 -0.81 -8.12
C HIS A 151 -15.59 -2.16 -7.96
N GLN A 152 -14.51 -2.20 -7.18
CA GLN A 152 -13.76 -3.43 -6.86
C GLN A 152 -14.66 -4.45 -6.14
N LEU A 153 -15.43 -4.03 -5.13
CA LEU A 153 -16.40 -4.90 -4.46
C LEU A 153 -17.49 -5.38 -5.42
N HIS A 154 -17.99 -4.52 -6.31
CA HIS A 154 -18.97 -4.91 -7.32
C HIS A 154 -18.41 -5.98 -8.26
N CYS A 155 -17.22 -5.76 -8.82
CA CYS A 155 -16.53 -6.72 -9.68
C CYS A 155 -16.29 -8.05 -8.97
N LEU A 156 -15.82 -8.02 -7.72
CA LEU A 156 -15.64 -9.23 -6.92
C LEU A 156 -16.96 -9.98 -6.72
N SER A 157 -18.04 -9.30 -6.32
CA SER A 157 -19.36 -9.92 -6.16
C SER A 157 -19.90 -10.55 -7.46
N TYR A 158 -19.59 -9.92 -8.60
CA TYR A 158 -19.95 -10.42 -9.92
C TYR A 158 -19.17 -11.71 -10.23
N ILE A 159 -17.87 -11.73 -9.97
CA ILE A 159 -17.03 -12.92 -10.15
C ILE A 159 -17.50 -14.06 -9.23
N VAL A 160 -17.82 -13.79 -7.97
CA VAL A 160 -18.33 -14.78 -7.01
C VAL A 160 -19.63 -15.42 -7.51
N ARG A 161 -20.58 -14.60 -7.96
CA ARG A 161 -21.83 -15.10 -8.56
C ARG A 161 -21.53 -15.99 -9.76
N HIS A 162 -20.62 -15.55 -10.63
CA HIS A 162 -20.32 -16.28 -11.85
C HIS A 162 -19.50 -17.55 -11.63
N PHE A 163 -18.67 -17.58 -10.58
CA PHE A 163 -18.02 -18.80 -10.11
C PHE A 163 -19.07 -19.88 -9.83
N GLN A 164 -20.10 -19.58 -9.04
CA GLN A 164 -21.20 -20.52 -8.78
C GLN A 164 -21.88 -20.99 -10.06
N THR A 165 -22.26 -20.06 -10.93
CA THR A 165 -22.94 -20.43 -12.19
C THR A 165 -22.05 -21.22 -13.15
N GLY A 166 -20.73 -21.03 -13.07
CA GLY A 166 -19.75 -21.74 -13.90
C GLY A 166 -19.64 -23.24 -13.55
N PHE A 167 -19.99 -23.62 -12.32
CA PHE A 167 -20.10 -25.01 -11.89
C PHE A 167 -21.49 -25.61 -12.10
N ALA A 168 -22.45 -24.88 -12.69
CA ALA A 168 -23.77 -25.42 -12.98
C ALA A 168 -23.66 -26.58 -14.01
N GLY A 169 -23.74 -27.81 -13.51
CA GLY A 169 -23.61 -29.04 -14.30
C GLY A 169 -22.26 -29.77 -14.18
N VAL A 170 -21.34 -29.28 -13.35
CA VAL A 170 -20.09 -29.96 -12.97
C VAL A 170 -20.07 -30.15 -11.46
N GLU A 171 -19.60 -31.31 -10.98
CA GLU A 171 -19.49 -31.56 -9.55
C GLU A 171 -18.43 -30.63 -8.93
N LEU A 172 -18.88 -29.71 -8.08
CA LEU A 172 -18.02 -28.89 -7.24
C LEU A 172 -17.68 -29.69 -5.98
N THR A 173 -16.41 -29.84 -5.65
CA THR A 173 -16.00 -30.53 -4.42
C THR A 173 -16.08 -29.60 -3.21
N GLU A 174 -16.26 -30.16 -2.01
CA GLU A 174 -16.23 -29.40 -0.74
C GLU A 174 -14.93 -28.61 -0.57
N GLU A 175 -13.80 -29.21 -0.92
CA GLU A 175 -12.49 -28.53 -0.86
C GLU A 175 -12.47 -27.28 -1.75
N VAL A 176 -12.90 -27.40 -3.01
CA VAL A 176 -12.88 -26.28 -3.97
C VAL A 176 -13.87 -25.21 -3.54
N ALA A 177 -15.08 -25.57 -3.10
CA ALA A 177 -16.08 -24.63 -2.62
C ALA A 177 -15.59 -23.83 -1.40
N HIS A 178 -15.08 -24.54 -0.39
CA HIS A 178 -14.55 -23.96 0.83
C HIS A 178 -13.36 -23.05 0.57
N HIS A 179 -12.36 -23.52 -0.17
CA HIS A 179 -11.17 -22.74 -0.46
C HIS A 179 -11.49 -21.50 -1.30
N SER A 180 -12.42 -21.63 -2.26
CA SER A 180 -12.88 -20.51 -3.09
C SER A 180 -13.62 -19.46 -2.25
N ALA A 181 -14.48 -19.88 -1.31
CA ALA A 181 -15.20 -18.97 -0.41
C ALA A 181 -14.23 -18.15 0.45
N HIS A 182 -13.22 -18.82 1.02
CA HIS A 182 -12.17 -18.17 1.81
C HIS A 182 -11.32 -17.21 0.99
N CYS A 183 -10.91 -17.60 -0.21
CA CYS A 183 -10.15 -16.73 -1.11
C CYS A 183 -10.95 -15.48 -1.47
N PHE A 184 -12.23 -15.62 -1.81
CA PHE A 184 -13.08 -14.48 -2.12
C PHE A 184 -13.32 -13.60 -0.89
N ASP A 185 -13.48 -14.17 0.30
CA ASP A 185 -13.60 -13.37 1.53
C ASP A 185 -12.31 -12.61 1.84
N TYR A 186 -11.15 -13.26 1.69
CA TYR A 186 -9.85 -12.62 1.86
C TYR A 186 -9.67 -11.44 0.91
N LEU A 187 -10.06 -11.59 -0.37
CA LEU A 187 -10.03 -10.51 -1.35
C LEU A 187 -11.01 -9.37 -0.98
N ARG A 188 -12.23 -9.71 -0.53
CA ARG A 188 -13.21 -8.72 -0.06
C ARG A 188 -12.64 -7.89 1.10
N GLN A 189 -12.05 -8.55 2.09
CA GLN A 189 -11.42 -7.89 3.25
C GLN A 189 -10.21 -7.06 2.82
N SER A 190 -9.41 -7.55 1.86
CA SER A 190 -8.28 -6.81 1.29
C SER A 190 -8.71 -5.53 0.59
N ILE A 191 -9.77 -5.58 -0.23
CA ILE A 191 -10.37 -4.41 -0.89
C ILE A 191 -10.84 -3.38 0.15
N MET A 192 -11.55 -3.84 1.18
CA MET A 192 -12.03 -2.95 2.25
C MET A 192 -10.90 -2.37 3.10
N CYS A 193 -9.80 -3.11 3.29
CA CYS A 193 -8.64 -2.65 4.06
C CYS A 193 -7.80 -1.64 3.28
N ALA A 194 -7.60 -1.86 1.98
CA ALA A 194 -6.90 -0.92 1.11
C ALA A 194 -7.75 0.33 0.82
N ALA A 195 -9.07 0.14 0.66
CA ALA A 195 -10.09 1.16 0.47
C ALA A 195 -9.69 2.24 -0.55
N ASP A 196 -9.46 1.84 -1.79
CA ASP A 196 -9.09 2.78 -2.85
C ASP A 196 -10.15 3.87 -3.04
N THR A 197 -9.79 5.10 -2.64
CA THR A 197 -10.64 6.28 -2.68
C THR A 197 -10.61 7.02 -4.02
N THR A 198 -9.95 6.46 -5.03
CA THR A 198 -9.90 7.03 -6.39
C THR A 198 -11.32 7.23 -6.94
N LEU A 199 -11.51 8.33 -7.68
CA LEU A 199 -12.78 8.69 -8.30
C LEU A 199 -12.73 8.39 -9.79
N GLU A 200 -13.49 7.38 -10.18
CA GLU A 200 -13.59 6.91 -11.56
C GLU A 200 -14.70 7.65 -12.30
N GLY A 201 -14.46 7.88 -13.59
CA GLY A 201 -15.37 8.59 -14.47
C GLY A 201 -15.44 7.99 -15.87
N ASP A 202 -16.17 8.67 -16.73
CA ASP A 202 -16.37 8.31 -18.12
C ASP A 202 -15.09 8.56 -18.93
N THR A 203 -14.31 7.50 -19.14
CA THR A 203 -13.11 7.53 -19.99
C THR A 203 -13.32 6.74 -21.27
N GLU A 204 -12.54 7.03 -22.30
CA GLU A 204 -12.57 6.29 -23.57
C GLU A 204 -12.15 4.82 -23.44
N LEU A 205 -11.50 4.45 -22.32
CA LEU A 205 -11.05 3.09 -22.04
C LEU A 205 -12.13 2.22 -21.37
N GLY A 206 -13.27 2.82 -21.01
CA GLY A 206 -14.40 2.13 -20.38
C GLY A 206 -14.47 2.32 -18.86
N PRO A 207 -15.41 1.62 -18.20
CA PRO A 207 -15.64 1.78 -16.76
C PRO A 207 -14.39 1.48 -15.93
N GLY A 208 -14.04 2.39 -15.01
CA GLY A 208 -12.86 2.31 -14.16
C GLY A 208 -11.53 2.57 -14.87
N TRP A 209 -11.34 2.03 -16.07
CA TRP A 209 -10.12 2.22 -16.85
C TRP A 209 -9.85 3.69 -17.17
N GLY A 210 -8.58 4.07 -17.29
CA GLY A 210 -8.15 5.45 -17.58
C GLY A 210 -8.20 6.42 -16.40
N SER A 211 -8.81 6.02 -15.27
CA SER A 211 -8.72 6.77 -14.01
C SER A 211 -7.32 6.61 -13.41
N LYS A 212 -6.78 7.67 -12.79
CA LYS A 212 -5.45 7.62 -12.17
C LYS A 212 -5.59 7.22 -10.71
N HIS A 213 -4.89 6.17 -10.30
CA HIS A 213 -4.86 5.67 -8.94
C HIS A 213 -3.55 6.05 -8.24
N GLU A 214 -3.61 6.29 -6.93
CA GLU A 214 -2.43 6.42 -6.08
C GLU A 214 -2.17 5.07 -5.39
N CYS A 215 -1.17 4.34 -5.87
CA CYS A 215 -0.86 2.99 -5.42
C CYS A 215 0.54 2.91 -4.79
N THR A 216 0.79 1.86 -4.01
CA THR A 216 2.15 1.43 -3.71
C THR A 216 2.89 1.14 -5.02
N ASP A 217 4.13 1.64 -5.14
CA ASP A 217 5.00 1.29 -6.26
C ASP A 217 5.28 -0.22 -6.24
N TYR A 218 4.70 -0.93 -7.20
CA TYR A 218 4.75 -2.38 -7.25
C TYR A 218 6.15 -2.89 -7.62
N ASP A 219 6.90 -2.16 -8.44
CA ASP A 219 8.26 -2.55 -8.82
C ASP A 219 9.18 -2.42 -7.61
N ALA A 220 9.07 -1.32 -6.85
CA ALA A 220 9.81 -1.14 -5.60
C ALA A 220 9.42 -2.19 -4.54
N LEU A 221 8.12 -2.52 -4.43
CA LEU A 221 7.64 -3.60 -3.57
C LEU A 221 8.25 -4.94 -3.96
N LEU A 222 8.24 -5.26 -5.26
CA LEU A 222 8.74 -6.52 -5.81
C LEU A 222 10.26 -6.64 -5.62
N GLU A 223 11.02 -5.57 -5.85
CA GLU A 223 12.45 -5.51 -5.58
C GLU A 223 12.73 -5.81 -4.11
N TRP A 224 12.09 -5.08 -3.19
CA TRP A 224 12.23 -5.29 -1.75
C TRP A 224 11.87 -6.73 -1.36
N ALA A 225 10.75 -7.27 -1.85
CA ALA A 225 10.32 -8.63 -1.54
C ALA A 225 11.32 -9.70 -2.01
N ASN A 226 11.93 -9.50 -3.20
CA ASN A 226 12.93 -10.41 -3.74
C ASN A 226 14.26 -10.38 -2.97
N GLU A 227 14.65 -9.23 -2.44
CA GLU A 227 15.82 -9.08 -1.56
C GLU A 227 15.62 -9.83 -0.24
N HIS A 228 14.38 -9.93 0.23
CA HIS A 228 14.01 -10.55 1.50
C HIS A 228 13.37 -11.94 1.32
N ALA A 229 13.47 -12.54 0.13
CA ALA A 229 12.83 -13.81 -0.18
C ALA A 229 13.37 -14.94 0.70
N THR A 230 12.48 -15.69 1.35
CA THR A 230 12.83 -16.83 2.20
C THR A 230 13.42 -17.99 1.39
N MET A 231 12.88 -18.24 0.19
CA MET A 231 13.40 -19.18 -0.79
C MET A 231 13.19 -18.63 -2.19
N LYS A 232 14.27 -18.54 -2.97
CA LYS A 232 14.16 -18.22 -4.40
C LYS A 232 13.66 -19.42 -5.17
N TRP A 233 12.64 -19.19 -6.00
CA TRP A 233 12.13 -20.21 -6.92
C TRP A 233 13.23 -20.71 -7.85
N ARG A 234 13.22 -22.02 -8.15
CA ARG A 234 14.11 -22.65 -9.15
C ARG A 234 13.38 -22.72 -10.49
N ASN A 235 14.13 -22.67 -11.60
CA ASN A 235 13.64 -22.55 -12.98
C ASN A 235 12.75 -23.71 -13.51
N ASN A 236 12.26 -24.63 -12.68
CA ASN A 236 11.44 -25.78 -13.09
C ASN A 236 10.11 -25.78 -12.32
N LEU A 237 9.24 -24.80 -12.59
CA LEU A 237 7.87 -24.84 -12.10
C LEU A 237 7.08 -25.92 -12.89
N PRO A 238 6.25 -26.73 -12.22
CA PRO A 238 5.29 -27.61 -12.89
C PRO A 238 4.34 -26.81 -13.78
N ASP A 239 3.81 -27.44 -14.83
CA ASP A 239 2.86 -26.79 -15.76
C ASP A 239 1.54 -26.40 -15.07
N GLU A 240 1.19 -27.05 -13.95
CA GLU A 240 0.03 -26.69 -13.12
C GLU A 240 0.27 -25.52 -12.14
N ALA A 241 1.48 -24.97 -12.06
CA ALA A 241 1.78 -23.91 -11.10
C ALA A 241 1.03 -22.61 -11.44
N THR A 242 0.17 -22.18 -10.53
CA THR A 242 -0.43 -20.84 -10.52
C THR A 242 0.26 -19.96 -9.48
N LEU A 243 0.20 -18.62 -9.67
CA LEU A 243 0.77 -17.61 -8.75
C LEU A 243 0.24 -17.74 -7.31
#